data_AF-A0A964ZF66-F1
#
_entry.id   AF-A0A964ZF66-F1
#
_cell.length_a   1.000
_cell.length_b   1.000
_cell.length_c   1.000
_cell.angle_alpha   90.00
_cell.angle_beta   90.00
_cell.angle_gamma   90.00
#
_symmetry.space_group_name_H-M   'P 1'
#
loop_
_entity.id
_entity.type
_entity.pdbx_description
1 polymer ?
#
loop_
_entity_poly.entity_id
_entity_poly.type
_entity_poly.pdbx_seq_one_letter_code
_entity_poly.pdbx_strand_id
1 'polypeptide(L)' 'EMGVTDFVPIFAALKQIDYKGWVSVEVFDYTPDPQTIASKSLENMRRCAG' A
#
# COMPACT_ATOMS: atom_id res chain seq x y z
N GLU A 1 5.60 7.86 -10.41
CA GLU A 1 4.55 6.96 -10.94
C GLU A 1 4.42 5.77 -10.00
N MET A 2 3.28 5.06 -9.99
CA MET A 2 3.18 3.84 -9.17
C MET A 2 3.97 2.72 -9.84
N GLY A 3 4.64 1.89 -9.03
CA GLY A 3 5.44 0.77 -9.53
C GLY A 3 4.61 -0.27 -10.28
N VAL A 4 5.29 -1.21 -10.93
CA VAL A 4 4.67 -2.26 -11.76
C VAL A 4 3.99 -3.37 -10.95
N THR A 5 4.16 -3.38 -9.63
CA THR A 5 3.59 -4.40 -8.75
C THR A 5 2.08 -4.16 -8.57
N ASP A 6 1.26 -5.15 -8.93
CA ASP A 6 -0.16 -5.17 -8.59
C ASP A 6 -0.36 -5.67 -7.15
N PHE A 7 -0.84 -4.79 -6.28
CA PHE A 7 -1.05 -5.09 -4.86
C PHE A 7 -2.44 -5.68 -4.57
N VAL A 8 -3.40 -5.62 -5.50
CA VAL A 8 -4.76 -6.16 -5.30
C VAL A 8 -4.75 -7.63 -4.88
N PRO A 9 -4.04 -8.56 -5.57
CA PRO A 9 -4.03 -9.97 -5.15
C PRO A 9 -3.37 -10.19 -3.78
N ILE A 10 -2.42 -9.33 -3.38
CA ILE A 10 -1.75 -9.42 -2.08
C ILE A 10 -2.74 -9.07 -0.96
N PHE A 11 -3.46 -7.96 -1.08
CA PHE A 11 -4.48 -7.57 -0.11
C PHE A 11 -5.64 -8.59 -0.04
N ALA A 12 -6.03 -9.16 -1.18
CA ALA A 12 -7.03 -10.22 -1.22
C ALA A 12 -6.58 -11.46 -0.43
N ALA A 13 -5.32 -11.89 -0.59
CA ALA A 13 -4.77 -13.02 0.14
C ALA A 13 -4.73 -12.76 1.66
N LEU A 14 -4.31 -11.56 2.08
CA LEU A 14 -4.31 -11.17 3.51
C LEU A 14 -5.72 -11.23 4.12
N LYS A 15 -6.73 -10.80 3.37
CA LYS A 15 -8.14 -10.88 3.78
C LYS A 15 -8.64 -12.32 3.87
N GLN A 16 -8.25 -13.18 2.93
CA GLN A 16 -8.64 -14.61 2.90
C GLN A 16 -8.14 -15.38 4.11
N ILE A 17 -6.95 -15.05 4.63
CA ILE A 17 -6.38 -15.69 5.82
C ILE A 17 -6.75 -14.99 7.13
N ASP A 18 -7.66 -14.03 7.08
CA ASP A 18 -8.09 -13.22 8.22
C ASP A 18 -6.93 -12.53 8.98
N TYR A 19 -5.93 -12.06 8.24
CA TYR A 19 -4.75 -11.41 8.85
C TYR A 19 -5.15 -10.17 9.67
N LYS A 20 -4.79 -10.16 10.95
CA LYS A 20 -5.13 -9.09 11.92
C LYS A 20 -3.97 -8.14 12.25
N GLY A 21 -2.81 -8.37 11.65
CA GLY A 21 -1.63 -7.53 11.87
C GLY A 21 -1.68 -6.24 11.06
N TRP A 22 -0.60 -5.47 11.17
CA TRP A 22 -0.42 -4.24 10.41
C TRP A 22 0.18 -4.52 9.03
N VAL A 23 -0.16 -3.66 8.07
CA VAL A 23 0.49 -3.56 6.76
C VAL A 23 1.17 -2.20 6.71
N SER A 24 2.50 -2.19 6.60
CA SER A 24 3.33 -0.98 6.54
C SER A 24 3.83 -0.70 5.13
N VAL A 25 4.08 0.56 4.82
CA VAL A 25 4.76 1.01 3.60
C VAL A 25 6.15 1.49 3.95
N GLU A 26 7.13 1.06 3.16
CA GLU A 26 8.50 1.55 3.19
C GLU A 26 8.85 2.10 1.80
N VAL A 27 9.33 3.34 1.76
CA VAL A 27 9.71 4.01 0.51
C VAL A 27 11.22 4.17 0.45
N PHE A 28 11.75 4.02 -0.76
CA PHE A 28 13.17 4.25 -1.06
C PHE A 28 13.41 5.53 -1.85
N ASP A 29 12.36 6.08 -2.48
CA ASP A 29 12.35 7.40 -3.10
C ASP A 29 11.60 8.38 -2.20
N TYR A 30 12.29 9.44 -1.78
CA TYR A 30 11.78 10.46 -0.87
C TYR A 30 11.19 11.68 -1.57
N THR A 31 11.11 11.66 -2.91
CA THR A 31 10.44 12.69 -3.68
C THR A 31 8.94 12.43 -3.79
N PRO A 32 8.07 13.47 -3.82
CA PRO A 32 8.39 14.89 -3.69
C PRO A 32 8.54 15.38 -2.24
N ASP A 33 7.76 14.84 -1.30
CA ASP A 33 7.83 15.17 0.13
C ASP A 33 7.15 14.07 0.98
N PRO A 34 7.46 13.96 2.29
CA PRO A 34 6.94 12.89 3.14
C PRO A 34 5.41 12.87 3.28
N GLN A 35 4.75 14.03 3.30
CA GLN A 35 3.31 14.12 3.52
C GLN A 35 2.55 13.64 2.27
N THR A 36 3.01 14.06 1.10
CA THR A 36 2.47 13.59 -0.19
C THR A 36 2.67 12.09 -0.35
N ILE A 37 3.85 11.58 -0.02
CA ILE A 37 4.15 10.14 -0.08
C ILE A 37 3.20 9.37 0.83
N ALA A 38 3.14 9.70 2.12
CA ALA A 38 2.30 8.99 3.08
C ALA A 38 0.81 8.98 2.66
N SER A 39 0.31 10.12 2.21
CA SER A 39 -1.09 10.27 1.80
C SER A 39 -1.42 9.42 0.57
N LYS A 40 -0.59 9.47 -0.47
CA LYS A 40 -0.78 8.70 -1.70
C LYS A 40 -0.59 7.20 -1.49
N SER A 41 0.39 6.80 -0.68
CA SER A 41 0.62 5.40 -0.32
C SER A 41 -0.57 4.82 0.43
N LEU A 42 -1.11 5.55 1.42
CA LEU A 42 -2.28 5.11 2.17
C LEU A 42 -3.54 5.04 1.29
N GLU A 43 -3.74 6.02 0.42
CA GLU A 43 -4.84 5.99 -0.56
C GLU A 43 -4.75 4.75 -1.46
N ASN A 44 -3.56 4.45 -1.99
CA ASN A 44 -3.35 3.27 -2.82
C ASN A 44 -3.65 1.97 -2.06
N MET A 45 -3.13 1.82 -0.84
CA MET A 45 -3.41 0.66 0.00
C MET A 45 -4.90 0.46 0.24
N ARG A 46 -5.64 1.53 0.53
CA ARG A 46 -7.10 1.48 0.73
C ARG A 46 -7.84 1.03 -0.53
N ARG A 47 -7.43 1.53 -1.70
CA ARG A 47 -8.00 1.10 -2.99
C ARG A 47 -7.76 -0.39 -3.25
N CYS A 48 -6.58 -0.91 -2.91
CA CYS A 48 -6.27 -2.34 -3.08
C CYS A 48 -6.99 -3.24 -2.06
N ALA A 49 -7.23 -2.74 -0.84
CA ALA A 49 -7.87 -3.51 0.23
C ALA A 49 -9.36 -3.83 -0.03
N GLY A 50 -10.03 -3.03 -0.88
CA GLY A 50 -11.45 -3.20 -1.22
C GLY A 50 -12.37 -2.79 -0.08
#